data_AF-A0A2M6W8J9-F1
#
_entry.id   AF-A0A2M6W8J9-F1
#
_cell.length_a   1.000
_cell.length_b   1.000
_cell.length_c   1.000
_cell.angle_alpha   90.00
_cell.angle_beta   90.00
_cell.angle_gamma   90.00
#
_symmetry.space_group_name_H-M   'P 1'
#
loop_
_entity.id
_entity.type
_entity.pdbx_description
1 polymer ?
#
loop_
_entity_poly.entity_id
_entity_poly.type
_entity_poly.pdbx_seq_one_letter_code
_entity_poly.pdbx_strand_id
1 'polypeptide(L)'
;MNKLFVVFFTLAFIFGHFARIEFGNGVALVAIDIVVGFFAAYWFGKTIVVRKKITSPLLLPTLVFTGIAVQSLVLSLLLFSPIQVLIGSLYLLRFLSYIGMYFFIREFSKDDRRNLLKGLVVIIGVTVTIGAFQYLYYPSLRNLFYLGWDDHLYRLFSVFLDPNFTGALFVCFFLFLLYFFKEFRKQSRIKQISLVFFI
;
A
#
# COMPACT_ATOMS: atom_id res chain seq x y z
N MET A 1 -8.91 5.74 17.34
CA MET A 1 -9.00 5.22 15.96
C MET A 1 -7.65 5.12 15.28
N ASN A 2 -6.80 6.15 15.32
CA ASN A 2 -5.48 6.15 14.65
C ASN A 2 -4.55 5.01 15.08
N LYS A 3 -4.43 4.75 16.39
CA LYS A 3 -3.61 3.63 16.90
C LYS A 3 -4.09 2.25 16.41
N LEU A 4 -5.41 2.03 16.40
CA LEU A 4 -6.02 0.81 15.87
C LEU A 4 -5.70 0.65 14.37
N PHE A 5 -5.85 1.74 13.60
CA PHE A 5 -5.46 1.73 12.19
C PHE A 5 -4.01 1.30 12.01
N VAL A 6 -3.06 1.90 12.75
CA VAL A 6 -1.63 1.57 12.62
C VAL A 6 -1.41 0.08 12.87
N VAL A 7 -2.03 -0.50 13.89
CA VAL A 7 -1.91 -1.93 14.21
C VAL A 7 -2.51 -2.81 13.11
N PHE A 8 -3.77 -2.59 12.73
CA PHE A 8 -4.44 -3.41 11.72
C PHE A 8 -3.79 -3.29 10.34
N PHE A 9 -3.40 -2.07 9.94
CA PHE A 9 -2.69 -1.83 8.69
C PHE A 9 -1.34 -2.55 8.67
N THR A 10 -0.58 -2.46 9.76
CA THR A 10 0.71 -3.16 9.93
C THR A 10 0.54 -4.67 9.78
N LEU A 11 -0.42 -5.25 10.50
CA LEU A 11 -0.67 -6.69 10.45
C LEU A 11 -1.13 -7.13 9.06
N ALA A 12 -2.10 -6.43 8.46
CA ALA A 12 -2.60 -6.74 7.12
C ALA A 12 -1.50 -6.63 6.05
N PHE A 13 -0.58 -5.68 6.20
CA PHE A 13 0.54 -5.52 5.29
C PHE A 13 1.53 -6.69 5.38
N ILE A 14 1.81 -7.22 6.58
CA ILE A 14 2.70 -8.37 6.77
C ILE A 14 2.18 -9.61 6.05
N PHE A 15 0.87 -9.87 6.12
CA PHE A 15 0.27 -11.02 5.43
C PHE A 15 0.25 -10.87 3.91
N GLY A 16 0.45 -9.66 3.39
CA GLY A 16 0.57 -9.39 1.96
C GLY A 16 -0.50 -10.08 1.13
N HIS A 17 -0.08 -10.81 0.09
CA HIS A 17 -0.96 -11.58 -0.79
C HIS A 17 -1.31 -12.98 -0.27
N PHE A 18 -0.73 -13.45 0.85
CA PHE A 18 -1.09 -14.74 1.44
C PHE A 18 -2.53 -14.75 1.97
N ALA A 19 -3.03 -13.59 2.41
CA ALA A 19 -4.42 -13.40 2.83
C ALA A 19 -5.30 -12.86 1.70
N ARG A 20 -5.14 -13.41 0.49
CA ARG A 20 -5.95 -13.10 -0.69
C ARG A 20 -7.08 -14.12 -0.83
N ILE A 21 -8.30 -13.62 -1.02
CA ILE A 21 -9.48 -14.43 -1.35
C ILE A 21 -9.83 -14.15 -2.81
N GLU A 22 -9.77 -15.18 -3.65
CA GLU A 22 -10.12 -15.10 -5.07
C GLU A 22 -11.60 -15.42 -5.29
N PHE A 23 -12.28 -14.58 -6.06
CA PHE A 23 -13.70 -14.75 -6.41
C PHE A 23 -13.91 -15.15 -7.88
N GLY A 24 -12.83 -15.49 -8.59
CA GLY A 24 -12.84 -15.73 -10.04
C GLY A 24 -12.85 -14.44 -10.86
N ASN A 25 -12.78 -14.57 -12.20
CA ASN A 25 -12.78 -13.44 -13.15
C ASN A 25 -11.70 -12.37 -12.87
N GLY A 26 -10.57 -12.77 -12.27
CA GLY A 26 -9.49 -11.85 -11.90
C GLY A 26 -9.81 -10.93 -10.72
N VAL A 27 -10.92 -11.16 -10.00
CA VAL A 27 -11.27 -10.41 -8.79
C VAL A 27 -10.70 -11.10 -7.57
N ALA A 28 -9.92 -10.34 -6.82
CA ALA A 28 -9.37 -10.80 -5.57
C ALA A 28 -9.46 -9.71 -4.50
N LEU A 29 -9.82 -10.11 -3.29
CA LEU A 29 -9.87 -9.27 -2.11
C LEU A 29 -8.69 -9.62 -1.22
N VAL A 30 -7.85 -8.64 -0.92
CA VAL A 30 -6.69 -8.81 -0.03
C VAL A 30 -7.02 -8.22 1.34
N ALA A 31 -6.47 -8.78 2.42
CA ALA A 31 -6.68 -8.28 3.78
C ALA A 31 -6.43 -6.76 3.91
N ILE A 32 -5.44 -6.23 3.18
CA ILE A 32 -5.14 -4.80 3.17
C ILE A 32 -6.29 -3.96 2.60
N ASP A 33 -7.01 -4.45 1.59
CA ASP A 33 -8.15 -3.76 0.99
C ASP A 33 -9.31 -3.65 2.00
N ILE A 34 -9.50 -4.66 2.84
CA ILE A 34 -10.53 -4.65 3.89
C ILE A 34 -10.21 -3.59 4.93
N VAL A 35 -8.96 -3.54 5.41
CA VAL A 35 -8.52 -2.53 6.39
C VAL A 35 -8.63 -1.13 5.80
N VAL A 36 -8.10 -0.92 4.59
CA VAL A 36 -8.16 0.37 3.88
C VAL A 36 -9.60 0.80 3.65
N GLY A 37 -10.46 -0.09 3.16
CA GLY A 37 -11.88 0.17 2.92
C GLY A 37 -12.63 0.55 4.19
N PHE A 38 -12.42 -0.19 5.29
CA PHE A 38 -13.06 0.10 6.58
C PHE A 38 -12.70 1.49 7.12
N PHE A 39 -11.39 1.81 7.17
CA PHE A 39 -10.94 3.10 7.72
C PHE A 39 -11.26 4.28 6.80
N ALA A 40 -11.24 4.08 5.48
CA ALA A 40 -11.71 5.08 4.52
C ALA A 40 -13.21 5.35 4.71
N ALA A 41 -14.05 4.31 4.80
CA ALA A 41 -15.50 4.45 5.03
C ALA A 41 -15.79 5.16 6.37
N TYR A 42 -15.08 4.79 7.44
CA TYR A 42 -15.16 5.48 8.73
C TYR A 42 -14.84 6.98 8.59
N TRP A 43 -13.76 7.32 7.87
CA TRP A 43 -13.35 8.71 7.67
C TRP A 43 -14.38 9.50 6.85
N PHE A 44 -14.87 8.93 5.74
CA PHE A 44 -15.92 9.55 4.92
C PHE A 44 -17.19 9.80 5.74
N GLY A 45 -17.66 8.78 6.47
CA GLY A 45 -18.86 8.89 7.33
C GLY A 45 -18.72 9.98 8.39
N LYS A 46 -17.60 9.99 9.13
CA LYS A 46 -17.29 11.04 10.11
C LYS A 46 -17.27 12.43 9.47
N THR A 47 -16.66 12.57 8.30
CA THR A 47 -16.51 13.84 7.60
C THR A 47 -17.86 14.39 7.14
N ILE A 48 -18.75 13.53 6.64
CA ILE A 48 -20.12 13.88 6.25
C ILE A 48 -20.95 14.30 7.47
N VAL A 49 -20.93 13.50 8.54
CA VAL A 49 -21.71 13.78 9.78
C VAL A 49 -21.31 15.12 10.41
N VAL A 50 -20.00 15.40 10.46
CA VAL A 50 -19.47 16.64 11.07
C VAL A 50 -19.48 17.81 10.08
N ARG A 51 -19.89 17.59 8.82
CA ARG A 51 -19.84 18.59 7.71
C ARG A 51 -18.48 19.29 7.61
N LYS A 52 -17.41 18.51 7.81
CA LYS A 52 -16.05 19.05 7.86
C LYS A 52 -15.61 19.47 6.47
N LYS A 53 -15.15 20.72 6.32
CA LYS A 53 -14.53 21.19 5.07
C LYS A 53 -13.20 20.46 4.85
N ILE A 54 -13.09 19.76 3.72
CA ILE A 54 -11.85 19.12 3.29
C ILE A 54 -11.06 20.15 2.47
N THR A 55 -9.86 20.51 2.91
CA THR A 55 -8.97 21.39 2.16
C THR A 55 -7.68 20.64 1.86
N SER A 56 -7.41 20.30 0.59
CA SER A 56 -6.21 19.55 0.19
C SER A 56 -5.81 19.86 -1.24
N PRO A 57 -4.51 19.96 -1.57
CA PRO A 57 -4.08 20.08 -2.96
C PRO A 57 -4.51 18.87 -3.81
N LEU A 58 -4.68 17.69 -3.19
CA LEU A 58 -5.13 16.49 -3.89
C LEU A 58 -6.65 16.41 -4.08
N LEU A 59 -7.44 17.29 -3.46
CA LEU A 59 -8.90 17.20 -3.55
C LEU A 59 -9.40 17.41 -4.98
N LEU A 60 -8.98 18.50 -5.63
CA LEU A 60 -9.43 18.82 -6.97
C LEU A 60 -9.00 17.75 -8.00
N PRO A 61 -7.71 17.33 -8.07
CA PRO A 61 -7.31 16.24 -8.95
C PRO A 61 -8.07 14.94 -8.70
N THR A 62 -8.33 14.60 -7.43
CA THR A 62 -9.12 13.41 -7.06
C THR A 62 -10.54 13.51 -7.59
N LEU A 63 -11.20 14.66 -7.43
CA LEU A 63 -12.56 14.86 -7.91
C LEU A 63 -12.65 14.83 -9.43
N VAL A 64 -11.70 15.46 -10.13
CA VAL A 64 -11.64 15.43 -11.60
C VAL A 64 -11.44 14.00 -12.10
N PHE A 65 -10.45 13.28 -11.57
CA PHE A 65 -10.20 11.89 -11.95
C PHE A 65 -11.40 10.98 -11.65
N THR A 66 -11.99 11.12 -10.45
CA THR A 66 -13.18 10.34 -10.07
C THR A 66 -14.35 10.65 -10.99
N GLY A 67 -14.57 11.91 -11.37
CA GLY A 67 -15.61 12.31 -12.31
C GLY A 67 -15.43 11.65 -13.69
N ILE A 68 -14.20 11.66 -14.22
CA ILE A 68 -13.85 10.98 -15.48
C ILE A 68 -14.07 9.46 -15.35
N ALA A 69 -13.62 8.86 -14.25
CA ALA A 69 -13.76 7.42 -14.02
C ALA A 69 -15.24 7.00 -13.89
N VAL A 70 -16.06 7.79 -13.20
CA VAL A 70 -17.52 7.57 -13.12
C VAL A 70 -18.16 7.71 -14.49
N GLN A 71 -17.81 8.74 -15.27
CA GLN A 71 -18.33 8.91 -16.63
C GLN A 71 -17.95 7.71 -17.52
N SER A 72 -16.70 7.25 -17.45
CA SER A 72 -16.24 6.07 -18.15
C SER A 72 -16.99 4.81 -17.72
N LEU A 73 -17.25 4.64 -16.42
CA LEU A 73 -18.04 3.52 -15.88
C LEU A 73 -19.49 3.57 -16.37
N VAL A 74 -20.10 4.75 -16.45
CA VAL A 74 -21.46 4.91 -17.01
C VAL A 74 -21.50 4.52 -18.49
N LEU A 75 -20.52 4.96 -19.29
CA LEU A 75 -20.42 4.54 -20.69
C LEU A 75 -20.18 3.04 -20.84
N SER A 76 -19.45 2.43 -19.88
CA SER A 76 -19.18 1.00 -19.89
C SER A 76 -20.44 0.13 -19.78
N LEU A 77 -21.52 0.65 -19.19
CA LEU A 77 -22.82 -0.03 -19.12
C LEU A 77 -23.40 -0.37 -20.50
N LEU A 78 -23.02 0.40 -21.53
CA LEU A 78 -23.51 0.22 -22.89
C LEU A 78 -22.63 -0.71 -23.74
N LEU A 79 -21.37 -0.90 -23.33
CA LEU A 79 -20.33 -1.54 -24.14
C LEU A 79 -19.87 -2.89 -23.60
N PHE A 80 -20.03 -3.13 -22.31
CA PHE A 80 -19.45 -4.27 -21.62
C PHE A 80 -20.50 -5.10 -20.86
N SER A 81 -20.15 -6.34 -20.57
CA SER A 81 -21.01 -7.25 -19.80
C SER A 81 -21.20 -6.76 -18.35
N PRO A 82 -22.32 -7.10 -17.67
CA PRO A 82 -22.56 -6.68 -16.29
C PRO A 82 -21.44 -7.05 -15.32
N ILE A 83 -20.79 -8.20 -15.51
CA ILE A 83 -19.66 -8.63 -14.68
C ILE A 83 -18.44 -7.72 -14.87
N GLN A 84 -18.14 -7.29 -16.10
CA GLN A 84 -17.02 -6.37 -16.38
C GLN A 84 -17.28 -4.99 -15.79
N VAL A 85 -18.51 -4.51 -15.86
CA VAL A 85 -18.91 -3.25 -15.20
C VAL A 85 -18.76 -3.36 -13.69
N LEU A 86 -19.21 -4.47 -13.09
CA LEU A 86 -19.05 -4.71 -11.65
C LEU A 86 -17.57 -4.69 -11.26
N ILE A 87 -16.71 -5.37 -12.02
CA ILE A 87 -15.26 -5.37 -11.82
C ILE A 87 -14.72 -3.93 -11.88
N GLY A 88 -15.08 -3.15 -12.90
CA GLY A 88 -14.70 -1.73 -13.01
C GLY A 88 -15.16 -0.89 -11.82
N SER A 89 -16.37 -1.13 -11.31
CA SER A 89 -16.89 -0.44 -10.13
C SER A 89 -16.11 -0.78 -8.85
N LEU A 90 -15.67 -2.03 -8.70
CA LEU A 90 -14.83 -2.46 -7.57
C LEU A 90 -13.45 -1.82 -7.61
N TYR A 91 -12.85 -1.64 -8.81
CA TYR A 91 -11.60 -0.89 -8.96
C TYR A 91 -11.77 0.59 -8.60
N LEU A 92 -12.90 1.21 -8.97
CA LEU A 92 -13.20 2.58 -8.57
C LEU A 92 -13.37 2.70 -7.05
N LEU A 93 -14.08 1.75 -6.42
CA LEU A 93 -14.21 1.67 -4.96
C LEU A 93 -12.85 1.50 -4.28
N ARG A 94 -11.99 0.63 -4.82
CA ARG A 94 -10.62 0.44 -4.33
C ARG A 94 -9.86 1.78 -4.40
N PHE A 95 -9.85 2.45 -5.55
CA PHE A 95 -9.22 3.76 -5.72
C PHE A 95 -9.72 4.79 -4.68
N LEU A 96 -11.06 4.90 -4.51
CA LEU A 96 -11.66 5.82 -3.54
C LEU A 96 -11.29 5.48 -2.09
N SER A 97 -11.11 4.20 -1.77
CA SER A 97 -10.67 3.76 -0.45
C SER A 97 -9.21 4.17 -0.20
N TYR A 98 -8.31 3.94 -1.16
CA TYR A 98 -6.89 4.33 -1.03
C TYR A 98 -6.69 5.85 -1.00
N ILE A 99 -7.46 6.64 -1.78
CA ILE A 99 -7.38 8.10 -1.67
C ILE A 99 -8.02 8.62 -0.37
N GLY A 100 -9.10 7.97 0.11
CA GLY A 100 -9.68 8.23 1.41
C GLY A 100 -8.67 8.06 2.55
N MET A 101 -7.79 7.06 2.44
CA MET A 101 -6.71 6.84 3.40
C MET A 101 -5.73 8.01 3.49
N TYR A 102 -5.39 8.68 2.37
CA TYR A 102 -4.57 9.88 2.41
C TYR A 102 -5.21 10.97 3.30
N PHE A 103 -6.51 11.22 3.11
CA PHE A 103 -7.21 12.23 3.91
C PHE A 103 -7.35 11.81 5.37
N PHE A 104 -7.59 10.53 5.64
CA PHE A 104 -7.64 9.99 7.00
C PHE A 104 -6.30 10.16 7.73
N ILE A 105 -5.18 9.77 7.11
CA ILE A 105 -3.83 9.90 7.70
C ILE A 105 -3.45 11.36 7.92
N ARG A 106 -3.97 12.29 7.10
CA ARG A 106 -3.70 13.72 7.30
C ARG A 106 -4.30 14.26 8.61
N GLU A 107 -5.36 13.64 9.14
CA GLU A 107 -5.92 14.00 10.45
C GLU A 107 -5.08 13.52 11.64
N PHE A 108 -4.05 12.71 11.39
CA PHE A 108 -3.25 12.15 12.48
C PHE A 108 -2.47 13.25 13.22
N SER A 109 -2.22 13.03 14.49
CA SER A 109 -1.27 13.86 15.24
C SER A 109 0.15 13.68 14.68
N LYS A 110 1.07 14.58 15.03
CA LYS A 110 2.50 14.43 14.65
C LYS A 110 3.06 13.10 15.18
N ASP A 111 2.69 12.72 16.41
CA ASP A 111 3.16 11.48 17.04
C ASP A 111 2.56 10.24 16.37
N ASP A 112 1.27 10.25 16.04
CA ASP A 112 0.62 9.14 15.31
C ASP A 112 1.26 8.90 13.94
N ARG A 113 1.55 9.97 13.18
CA ARG A 113 2.25 9.86 11.89
C ARG A 113 3.66 9.32 12.07
N ARG A 114 4.38 9.77 13.10
CA ARG A 114 5.73 9.27 13.41
C ARG A 114 5.69 7.79 13.77
N ASN A 115 4.70 7.34 14.54
CA ASN A 115 4.53 5.93 14.89
C ASN A 115 4.17 5.08 13.68
N LEU A 116 3.28 5.55 12.80
CA LEU A 116 2.98 4.89 11.53
C LEU A 116 4.23 4.74 10.67
N LEU A 117 5.01 5.81 10.49
CA LEU A 117 6.26 5.78 9.72
C LEU A 117 7.27 4.79 10.32
N LYS A 118 7.46 4.79 11.65
CA LYS A 118 8.34 3.81 12.32
C LYS A 118 7.87 2.38 12.07
N GLY A 119 6.57 2.11 12.20
CA GLY A 119 5.99 0.80 11.91
C GLY A 119 6.25 0.37 10.47
N LEU A 120 5.96 1.24 9.50
CA LEU A 120 6.22 1.00 8.08
C LEU A 120 7.69 0.65 7.80
N VAL A 121 8.63 1.41 8.37
CA VAL A 121 10.07 1.18 8.16
C VAL A 121 10.48 -0.19 8.72
N VAL A 122 10.01 -0.54 9.92
CA VAL A 122 10.33 -1.84 10.53
C VAL A 122 9.78 -2.97 9.67
N ILE A 123 8.51 -2.89 9.27
CA ILE A 123 7.87 -3.95 8.48
C ILE A 123 8.53 -4.09 7.11
N ILE A 124 8.74 -2.98 6.40
CA ILE A 124 9.38 -3.00 5.08
C ILE A 124 10.82 -3.51 5.22
N GLY A 125 11.56 -3.11 6.26
CA GLY A 125 12.89 -3.63 6.53
C GLY A 125 12.91 -5.14 6.77
N VAL A 126 11.93 -5.66 7.52
CA VAL A 126 11.73 -7.10 7.71
C VAL A 126 11.43 -7.78 6.37
N THR A 127 10.51 -7.26 5.56
CA THR A 127 10.18 -7.79 4.23
C THR A 127 11.40 -7.79 3.30
N VAL A 128 12.17 -6.70 3.26
CA VAL A 128 13.39 -6.57 2.46
C VAL A 128 14.42 -7.62 2.88
N THR A 129 14.60 -7.79 4.20
CA THR A 129 15.51 -8.79 4.77
C THR A 129 15.08 -10.20 4.40
N ILE A 130 13.80 -10.54 4.60
CA ILE A 130 13.23 -11.83 4.19
C ILE A 130 13.43 -12.06 2.69
N GLY A 131 13.23 -11.03 1.86
CA GLY A 131 13.44 -11.09 0.43
C GLY A 131 14.89 -11.40 0.06
N ALA A 132 15.86 -10.77 0.73
CA ALA A 132 17.28 -11.05 0.52
C ALA A 132 17.64 -12.50 0.91
N PHE A 133 17.16 -13.00 2.06
CA PHE A 133 17.32 -14.40 2.45
C PHE A 133 16.64 -15.34 1.45
N GLN A 134 15.41 -15.04 1.04
CA GLN A 134 14.68 -15.79 0.03
C GLN A 134 15.48 -15.89 -1.27
N TYR A 135 16.09 -14.81 -1.74
CA TYR A 135 16.87 -14.81 -2.98
C TYR A 135 18.06 -15.79 -2.93
N LEU A 136 18.72 -15.91 -1.78
CA LEU A 136 19.89 -16.78 -1.60
C LEU A 136 19.50 -18.26 -1.44
N TYR A 137 18.47 -18.55 -0.65
CA TYR A 137 18.13 -19.93 -0.26
C TYR A 137 16.94 -20.52 -1.03
N TYR A 138 16.12 -19.69 -1.65
CA TYR A 138 14.90 -20.09 -2.34
C TYR A 138 14.67 -19.22 -3.60
N PRO A 139 15.53 -19.36 -4.63
CA PRO A 139 15.55 -18.46 -5.78
C PRO A 139 14.45 -18.71 -6.82
N SER A 140 13.53 -19.66 -6.60
CA SER A 140 12.55 -20.07 -7.60
C SER A 140 11.15 -20.24 -7.02
N LEU A 141 10.14 -19.68 -7.71
CA LEU A 141 8.72 -19.93 -7.45
C LEU A 141 8.14 -21.09 -8.26
N ARG A 142 8.94 -21.78 -9.07
CA ARG A 142 8.45 -22.86 -9.95
C ARG A 142 7.74 -23.98 -9.22
N ASN A 143 8.18 -24.28 -8.00
CA ASN A 143 7.52 -25.27 -7.16
C ASN A 143 6.11 -24.83 -6.72
N LEU A 144 5.73 -23.55 -6.81
CA LEU A 144 4.38 -23.05 -6.52
C LEU A 144 3.53 -22.82 -7.78
N PHE A 145 4.03 -23.19 -8.96
CA PHE A 145 3.30 -23.03 -10.22
C PHE A 145 1.94 -23.75 -10.22
N TYR A 146 1.84 -24.90 -9.54
CA TYR A 146 0.59 -25.65 -9.40
C TYR A 146 -0.50 -24.90 -8.61
N LEU A 147 -0.12 -23.88 -7.83
CA LEU A 147 -1.04 -22.99 -7.12
C LEU A 147 -1.41 -21.74 -7.94
N GLY A 148 -1.00 -21.66 -9.21
CA GLY A 148 -1.29 -20.53 -10.10
C GLY A 148 -0.30 -19.36 -10.00
N TRP A 149 0.81 -19.52 -9.28
CA TRP A 149 1.87 -18.50 -9.25
C TRP A 149 2.71 -18.53 -10.53
N ASP A 150 3.06 -17.35 -11.04
CA ASP A 150 3.89 -17.21 -12.23
C ASP A 150 5.31 -17.72 -11.98
N ASP A 151 5.96 -18.24 -13.03
CA ASP A 151 7.28 -18.82 -12.92
C ASP A 151 8.33 -17.72 -12.82
N HIS A 152 8.84 -17.53 -11.60
CA HIS A 152 9.88 -16.56 -11.33
C HIS A 152 11.15 -17.28 -10.89
N LEU A 153 12.12 -17.33 -11.81
CA LEU A 153 13.45 -17.89 -11.57
C LEU A 153 14.45 -16.76 -11.34
N TYR A 154 15.25 -16.86 -10.26
CA TYR A 154 16.23 -15.87 -9.84
C TYR A 154 15.67 -14.46 -9.70
N ARG A 155 14.44 -14.35 -9.17
CA ARG A 155 13.83 -13.07 -8.80
C ARG A 155 13.61 -12.98 -7.31
N LEU A 156 13.67 -11.77 -6.79
CA LEU A 156 13.41 -11.45 -5.40
C LEU A 156 11.93 -11.08 -5.26
N PHE A 157 11.14 -11.95 -4.61
CA PHE A 157 9.69 -11.84 -4.51
C PHE A 157 9.17 -11.74 -3.06
N SER A 158 10.02 -12.03 -2.07
CA SER A 158 9.76 -11.86 -0.63
C SER A 158 8.39 -12.41 -0.18
N VAL A 159 7.82 -11.86 0.89
CA VAL A 159 6.53 -12.25 1.51
C VAL A 159 5.34 -11.99 0.57
N PHE A 160 5.53 -11.24 -0.52
CA PHE A 160 4.45 -10.91 -1.44
C PHE A 160 4.35 -11.89 -2.61
N LEU A 161 5.33 -12.78 -2.78
CA LEU A 161 5.44 -13.70 -3.92
C LEU A 161 5.34 -12.98 -5.28
N ASP A 162 5.65 -11.69 -5.30
CA ASP A 162 5.62 -10.82 -6.48
C ASP A 162 6.90 -9.97 -6.53
N PRO A 163 7.70 -10.09 -7.61
CA PRO A 163 8.97 -9.38 -7.72
C PRO A 163 8.82 -7.89 -8.00
N ASN A 164 7.75 -7.48 -8.69
CA ASN A 164 7.50 -6.06 -8.99
C ASN A 164 7.09 -5.32 -7.73
N PHE A 165 6.17 -5.91 -6.95
CA PHE A 165 5.75 -5.34 -5.68
C PHE A 165 6.94 -5.26 -4.72
N THR A 166 7.75 -6.31 -4.66
CA THR A 166 8.94 -6.32 -3.81
C THR A 166 9.97 -5.28 -4.23
N GLY A 167 10.22 -5.12 -5.54
CA GLY A 167 11.08 -4.05 -6.05
C GLY A 167 10.62 -2.66 -5.62
N ALA A 168 9.32 -2.37 -5.68
CA ALA A 168 8.77 -1.11 -5.19
C ALA A 168 9.01 -0.92 -3.68
N LEU A 169 8.88 -1.98 -2.88
CA LEU A 169 9.17 -1.91 -1.44
C LEU A 169 10.63 -1.63 -1.13
N PHE A 170 11.57 -2.17 -1.91
CA PHE A 170 13.00 -1.86 -1.78
C PHE A 170 13.27 -0.38 -2.03
N VAL A 171 12.66 0.19 -3.08
CA VAL A 171 12.78 1.62 -3.36
C VAL A 171 12.19 2.45 -2.21
N CYS A 172 11.00 2.10 -1.71
CA CYS A 172 10.41 2.78 -0.57
C CYS A 172 11.30 2.68 0.68
N PHE A 173 11.87 1.51 0.96
CA PHE A 173 12.79 1.30 2.07
C PHE A 173 14.01 2.19 1.96
N PHE A 174 14.63 2.22 0.77
CA PHE A 174 15.78 3.06 0.47
C PHE A 174 15.47 4.54 0.69
N LEU A 175 14.33 5.04 0.21
CA LEU A 175 13.88 6.41 0.43
C LEU A 175 13.68 6.71 1.92
N PHE A 176 13.14 5.76 2.69
CA PHE A 176 13.01 5.94 4.14
C PHE A 176 14.38 6.00 4.83
N LEU A 177 15.32 5.11 4.47
CA LEU A 177 16.67 5.16 5.01
C LEU A 177 17.33 6.52 4.75
N LEU A 178 17.21 7.05 3.53
CA LEU A 178 17.72 8.39 3.19
C LEU A 178 17.06 9.50 4.03
N TYR A 179 15.75 9.42 4.25
CA TYR A 179 15.03 10.37 5.10
C TYR A 179 15.55 10.35 6.56
N PHE A 180 15.62 9.17 7.18
CA PHE A 180 16.10 9.05 8.56
C PHE A 180 17.59 9.39 8.69
N PHE A 181 18.39 9.05 7.68
CA PHE A 181 19.80 9.41 7.62
C PHE A 181 19.99 10.94 7.63
N LYS A 182 19.19 11.67 6.83
CA LYS A 182 19.21 13.14 6.82
C LYS A 182 18.79 13.74 8.16
N GLU A 183 17.75 13.20 8.79
CA GLU A 183 17.29 13.63 10.12
C GLU A 183 18.36 13.37 11.19
N PHE A 184 19.03 12.21 11.15
CA PHE A 184 20.14 11.88 12.06
C PHE A 184 21.34 12.82 11.88
N ARG A 185 21.71 13.13 10.63
CA ARG A 185 22.79 14.09 10.31
C ARG A 185 22.47 15.51 10.79
N LYS A 186 21.19 15.89 10.84
CA LYS A 186 20.76 17.21 11.35
C LYS A 186 20.88 17.29 12.88
N GLN A 187 20.78 16.16 13.59
CA GLN A 187 20.84 16.10 15.05
C GLN A 187 22.25 15.80 15.61
N SER A 188 23.09 15.02 14.92
CA SER A 188 24.44 14.69 15.38
C SER A 188 25.51 15.63 14.79
N ARG A 189 26.46 16.08 15.62
CA ARG A 189 27.67 16.83 15.17
C ARG A 189 28.67 15.96 14.39
N ILE A 190 28.37 14.69 14.13
CA ILE A 190 29.31 13.73 13.56
C ILE A 190 29.11 13.71 12.04
N LYS A 191 29.87 14.56 11.35
CA LYS A 191 29.83 14.71 9.87
C LYS A 191 30.53 13.57 9.10
N GLN A 192 31.23 12.65 9.76
CA GLN A 192 32.27 11.83 9.09
C GLN A 192 32.04 10.31 9.04
N ILE A 193 31.14 9.71 9.84
CA ILE A 193 31.05 8.23 9.91
C ILE A 193 30.15 7.62 8.82
N SER A 194 29.38 8.43 8.11
CA SER A 194 28.30 7.94 7.24
C SER A 194 28.70 7.45 5.85
N LEU A 195 29.94 7.64 5.42
CA LEU A 195 30.36 7.24 4.07
C LEU A 195 30.60 5.71 3.95
N VAL A 196 30.83 5.03 5.08
CA VAL A 196 31.24 3.62 5.09
C VAL A 196 30.06 2.65 4.90
N PHE A 197 28.82 3.10 5.08
CA PHE A 197 27.63 2.26 4.81
C PHE A 197 27.15 2.33 3.35
N PHE A 198 27.83 3.09 2.49
CA PHE A 198 27.41 3.39 1.12
C PHE A 198 28.52 3.24 0.06
N ILE A 199 29.63 2.60 0.43
CA ILE A 199 30.65 2.07 -0.50
C ILE A 199 30.65 0.56 -0.32
#